data_AF-A0AAU7I9J7-F1
#
_entry.id   AF-A0AAU7I9J7-F1
#
_cell.length_a   1.000
_cell.length_b   1.000
_cell.length_c   1.000
_cell.angle_alpha   90.00
_cell.angle_beta   90.00
_cell.angle_gamma   90.00
#
_symmetry.space_group_name_H-M   'P 1'
#
loop_
_entity.id
_entity.type
_entity.pdbx_description
1 polymer ?
#
loop_
_entity_poly.entity_id
_entity_poly.type
_entity_poly.pdbx_seq_one_letter_code
_entity_poly.pdbx_strand_id
1 'polypeptide(L)'
;MASLNIKNTALILGSMIVGGIISVGVYTYYSSAKVSADTGAAPQKEERKVLFWYDPMYPNTRFDKPGKSPFMDMDLIPKYADEETANTSAPGVRIDPTQTQNLGLKTEPVRRGPLQYAQTFPANVSYNEYQFVIVQARSAGFIEKVYPLTVGDKIKQGSPLIDLTIPDWVEAQSEYLLLRETGGSATQVEGILERLRLAGMPEADIQRLKATRKIQTRFTLKAPIDGVITAFDLRTGMNISKDNVVAKIQGMDPVWVSASVPESIAWLIKDASQFTITVPAWPGKPFTISKWSILPSVDATTRTLQLRLQVDNPDEALKPGMNAYLQLKTQSEPMLLIPSKALIDTGTEQRVITVDNEGRFVPKQVAVFHESQGLTAIRSGLSEGENVVSSGLFLIDSEANISGALDRMRTQENRTHAVPAMPAQATHSH
;
A
#
# COMPACT_ATOMS: atom_id res chain seq x y z
N MET A 1 -42.14 -30.34 54.73
CA MET A 1 -42.01 -31.66 55.39
C MET A 1 -41.14 -32.53 54.47
N ALA A 2 -39.84 -32.55 54.66
CA ALA A 2 -39.10 -33.39 55.62
C ALA A 2 -38.80 -34.80 55.05
N SER A 3 -37.58 -34.99 54.52
CA SER A 3 -36.61 -35.99 55.00
C SER A 3 -35.44 -36.07 54.02
N LEU A 4 -34.42 -35.27 54.31
CA LEU A 4 -33.11 -35.39 53.70
C LEU A 4 -32.47 -36.66 54.27
N ASN A 5 -32.25 -37.67 53.44
CA ASN A 5 -31.72 -38.97 53.84
C ASN A 5 -30.32 -38.84 54.46
N ILE A 6 -30.24 -39.15 55.75
CA ILE A 6 -29.08 -39.28 56.64
C ILE A 6 -27.93 -40.14 56.07
N LYS A 7 -28.11 -40.83 54.94
CA LYS A 7 -27.06 -41.58 54.26
C LYS A 7 -26.02 -40.72 53.51
N ASN A 8 -26.38 -39.52 53.03
CA ASN A 8 -25.45 -38.72 52.21
C ASN A 8 -24.53 -37.81 53.05
N THR A 9 -24.92 -37.44 54.28
CA THR A 9 -24.08 -36.64 55.18
C THR A 9 -22.93 -37.47 55.77
N ALA A 10 -23.16 -38.76 56.05
CA ALA A 10 -22.10 -39.66 56.50
C ALA A 10 -21.03 -39.92 55.42
N LEU A 11 -21.41 -39.93 54.14
CA LEU A 11 -20.49 -40.12 53.02
C LEU A 11 -19.60 -38.88 52.77
N ILE A 12 -20.15 -37.68 52.97
CA ILE A 12 -19.43 -36.40 52.81
C ILE A 12 -18.48 -36.14 54.00
N LEU A 13 -18.89 -36.47 55.23
CA LEU A 13 -17.99 -36.41 56.41
C LEU A 13 -16.88 -37.47 56.33
N GLY A 14 -17.18 -38.67 55.81
CA GLY A 14 -16.18 -39.72 55.59
C GLY A 14 -15.11 -39.31 54.56
N SER A 15 -15.50 -38.69 53.45
CA SER A 15 -14.53 -38.24 52.43
C SER A 15 -13.64 -37.09 52.91
N MET A 16 -14.12 -36.25 53.82
CA MET A 16 -13.35 -35.12 54.36
C MET A 16 -12.27 -35.58 55.36
N ILE A 17 -12.55 -36.63 56.15
CA ILE A 17 -11.59 -37.22 57.09
C ILE A 17 -10.52 -38.04 56.35
N VAL A 18 -10.90 -38.77 55.29
CA VAL A 18 -9.95 -39.51 54.46
C VAL A 18 -9.03 -38.58 53.67
N GLY A 19 -9.55 -37.45 53.14
CA GLY A 19 -8.73 -36.42 52.48
C GLY A 19 -7.74 -35.70 53.43
N GLY A 20 -8.13 -35.50 54.69
CA GLY A 20 -7.25 -34.92 55.72
C GLY A 20 -6.10 -35.85 56.16
N ILE A 21 -6.34 -37.16 56.25
CA ILE A 21 -5.31 -38.13 56.65
C ILE A 21 -4.29 -38.37 55.51
N ILE A 22 -4.75 -38.36 54.25
CA ILE A 22 -3.86 -38.50 53.08
C ILE A 22 -2.98 -37.26 52.90
N SER A 23 -3.49 -36.05 53.17
CA SER A 23 -2.71 -34.80 53.04
C SER A 23 -1.66 -34.63 54.16
N VAL A 24 -1.94 -35.06 55.40
CA VAL A 24 -0.94 -35.05 56.48
C VAL A 24 0.14 -36.13 56.26
N GLY A 25 -0.24 -37.32 55.79
CA GLY A 25 0.72 -38.40 55.50
C GLY A 25 1.70 -38.08 54.38
N VAL A 26 1.25 -37.40 53.32
CA VAL A 26 2.12 -36.97 52.20
C VAL A 26 3.02 -35.80 52.61
N TYR A 27 2.56 -34.88 53.47
CA TYR A 27 3.39 -33.79 53.97
C TYR A 27 4.50 -34.29 54.91
N THR A 28 4.20 -35.24 55.82
CA THR A 28 5.21 -35.82 56.72
C THR A 28 6.19 -36.75 56.00
N TYR A 29 5.77 -37.41 54.91
CA TYR A 29 6.67 -38.23 54.08
C TYR A 29 7.63 -37.38 53.24
N TYR A 30 7.20 -36.19 52.78
CA TYR A 30 8.07 -35.26 52.07
C TYR A 30 8.96 -34.44 53.01
N SER A 31 8.56 -34.20 54.26
CA SER A 31 9.34 -33.43 55.25
C SER A 31 10.35 -34.25 56.06
N SER A 32 10.38 -35.58 55.91
CA SER A 32 11.28 -36.47 56.70
C SER A 32 12.30 -37.25 55.87
N ALA A 33 12.56 -36.88 54.61
CA ALA A 33 13.56 -37.52 53.75
C ALA A 33 14.66 -36.55 53.27
N LYS A 34 15.46 -36.06 54.23
CA LYS A 34 16.93 -35.79 54.18
C LYS A 34 17.34 -34.60 55.05
N VAL A 35 17.30 -34.82 56.36
CA VAL A 35 18.32 -34.28 57.27
C VAL A 35 18.98 -35.50 57.91
N SER A 36 20.01 -36.01 57.25
CA SER A 36 21.01 -36.85 57.91
C SER A 36 22.22 -35.97 58.12
N ALA A 37 22.45 -35.60 59.38
CA ALA A 37 23.67 -34.98 59.84
C ALA A 37 24.79 -36.02 59.68
N ASP A 38 25.68 -35.78 58.72
CA ASP A 38 27.03 -36.31 58.77
C ASP A 38 27.95 -35.20 59.29
N THR A 39 28.78 -35.56 60.26
CA THR A 39 29.67 -34.63 60.96
C THR A 39 30.97 -34.58 60.16
N GLY A 40 31.16 -33.52 59.36
CA GLY A 40 32.40 -33.36 58.59
C GLY A 40 32.57 -31.96 58.02
N ALA A 41 33.47 -31.19 58.64
CA ALA A 41 34.20 -30.01 58.14
C ALA A 41 33.40 -28.83 57.52
N ALA A 42 33.58 -27.65 58.11
CA ALA A 42 33.09 -26.37 57.60
C ALA A 42 33.50 -26.11 56.14
N PRO A 43 32.60 -25.60 55.27
CA PRO A 43 32.99 -25.10 53.96
C PRO A 43 33.71 -23.77 54.16
N GLN A 44 35.01 -23.81 53.88
CA GLN A 44 35.86 -22.65 53.74
C GLN A 44 35.23 -21.71 52.71
N LYS A 45 34.99 -20.45 53.09
CA LYS A 45 34.69 -19.36 52.16
C LYS A 45 35.78 -19.37 51.09
N GLU A 46 35.47 -19.78 49.87
CA GLU A 46 36.32 -19.45 48.73
C GLU A 46 36.29 -17.93 48.59
N GLU A 47 37.41 -17.30 48.94
CA GLU A 47 37.64 -15.88 48.71
C GLU A 47 37.56 -15.62 47.22
N ARG A 48 36.58 -14.81 46.79
CA ARG A 48 36.48 -14.36 45.40
C ARG A 48 37.79 -13.71 45.00
N LYS A 49 38.40 -14.21 43.91
CA LYS A 49 39.70 -13.75 43.44
C LYS A 49 39.57 -12.33 42.89
N VAL A 50 40.06 -11.35 43.65
CA VAL A 50 40.19 -9.96 43.20
C VAL A 50 41.32 -9.88 42.19
N LEU A 51 41.04 -9.37 40.99
CA LEU A 51 42.02 -9.23 39.91
C LEU A 51 42.88 -7.98 40.08
N PHE A 52 42.22 -6.85 40.36
CA PHE A 52 42.86 -5.59 40.70
C PHE A 52 41.84 -4.66 41.37
N TRP A 53 42.36 -3.65 42.05
CA TRP A 53 41.64 -2.56 42.67
C TRP A 53 41.76 -1.33 41.77
N TYR A 54 40.69 -0.54 41.62
CA TYR A 54 40.73 0.66 40.78
C TYR A 54 39.96 1.83 41.41
N ASP A 55 40.30 3.03 40.96
CA ASP A 55 39.62 4.27 41.33
C ASP A 55 38.47 4.52 40.33
N PRO A 56 37.22 4.71 40.79
CA PRO A 56 36.06 4.96 39.93
C PRO A 56 36.21 6.15 38.97
N MET A 57 37.04 7.13 39.32
CA MET A 57 37.27 8.34 38.52
C MET A 57 38.45 8.23 37.56
N TYR A 58 39.37 7.28 37.79
CA TYR A 58 40.48 6.95 36.89
C TYR A 58 40.55 5.44 36.62
N PRO A 59 39.63 4.89 35.80
CA PRO A 59 39.48 3.44 35.62
C PRO A 59 40.68 2.75 34.94
N ASN A 60 41.58 3.51 34.33
CA ASN A 60 42.74 2.99 33.60
C ASN A 60 43.92 2.60 34.50
N THR A 61 43.91 3.01 35.78
CA THR A 61 44.99 2.72 36.73
C THR A 61 44.62 1.54 37.61
N ARG A 62 45.44 0.48 37.58
CA ARG A 62 45.20 -0.78 38.29
C ARG A 62 46.12 -0.87 39.51
N PHE A 63 45.57 -1.28 40.65
CA PHE A 63 46.28 -1.46 41.91
C PHE A 63 46.18 -2.90 42.39
N ASP A 64 47.28 -3.47 42.86
CA ASP A 64 47.33 -4.88 43.26
C ASP A 64 46.88 -5.13 44.71
N LYS A 65 46.63 -4.07 45.49
CA LYS A 65 46.29 -4.14 46.92
C LYS A 65 45.10 -3.25 47.27
N PRO A 66 44.27 -3.65 48.25
CA PRO A 66 43.29 -2.76 48.84
C PRO A 66 43.99 -1.57 49.51
N GLY A 67 43.42 -0.38 49.37
CA GLY A 67 43.95 0.83 49.98
C GLY A 67 43.26 2.08 49.48
N LYS A 68 43.75 3.23 49.93
CA LYS A 68 43.30 4.53 49.45
C LYS A 68 44.01 4.90 48.15
N SER A 69 43.27 5.47 47.20
CA SER A 69 43.79 5.97 45.94
C SER A 69 44.84 7.07 46.18
N PRO A 70 46.04 6.99 45.58
CA PRO A 70 47.07 8.02 45.69
C PRO A 70 46.66 9.38 45.13
N PHE A 71 45.56 9.43 44.36
CA PHE A 71 45.11 10.64 43.68
C PHE A 71 44.12 11.45 44.50
N MET A 72 43.23 10.81 45.29
CA MET A 72 42.18 11.51 46.05
C MET A 72 41.79 10.88 47.40
N ASP A 73 42.65 10.04 48.00
CA ASP A 73 42.52 9.53 49.38
C ASP A 73 41.18 8.79 49.68
N MET A 74 40.52 8.30 48.63
CA MET A 74 39.31 7.48 48.64
C MET A 74 39.62 5.99 48.55
N ASP A 75 38.76 5.15 49.15
CA ASP A 75 38.95 3.70 49.15
C ASP A 75 38.80 3.11 47.74
N LEU A 76 39.80 2.34 47.30
CA LEU A 76 39.77 1.63 46.03
C LEU A 76 38.71 0.52 46.07
N ILE A 77 38.07 0.25 44.92
CA ILE A 77 37.02 -0.77 44.79
C ILE A 77 37.60 -2.05 44.15
N PRO A 78 37.32 -3.25 44.68
CA PRO A 78 37.83 -4.49 44.11
C PRO A 78 37.05 -4.88 42.85
N LYS A 79 37.76 -5.22 41.77
CA LYS A 79 37.17 -5.83 40.58
C LYS A 79 37.37 -7.35 40.61
N TYR A 80 36.26 -8.09 40.53
CA TYR A 80 36.24 -9.55 40.64
C TYR A 80 36.30 -10.24 39.27
N ALA A 81 36.95 -11.40 39.19
CA ALA A 81 37.06 -12.20 37.95
C ALA A 81 35.72 -12.72 37.41
N ASP A 82 34.72 -12.80 38.28
CA ASP A 82 33.39 -13.33 37.96
C ASP A 82 32.59 -12.38 37.05
N GLU A 83 32.91 -11.07 37.05
CA GLU A 83 32.28 -10.07 36.17
C GLU A 83 32.78 -10.15 34.73
N GLU A 84 33.99 -10.67 34.51
CA GLU A 84 34.53 -10.92 33.17
C GLU A 84 33.94 -12.20 32.59
N THR A 85 33.73 -13.24 33.40
CA THR A 85 33.27 -14.54 32.87
C THR A 85 31.77 -14.57 32.54
N ALA A 86 30.94 -13.73 33.16
CA ALA A 86 29.51 -13.62 32.80
C ALA A 86 29.22 -12.71 31.60
N ASN A 87 30.10 -11.74 31.31
CA ASN A 87 29.90 -10.73 30.25
C ASN A 87 30.75 -10.92 28.99
N THR A 88 31.72 -11.83 28.98
CA THR A 88 32.70 -11.94 27.87
C THR A 88 32.39 -13.03 26.83
N SER A 89 31.24 -13.72 26.91
CA SER A 89 30.90 -14.76 25.92
C SER A 89 29.45 -14.83 25.46
N ALA A 90 28.52 -14.11 26.08
CA ALA A 90 27.14 -14.07 25.62
C ALA A 90 26.89 -12.85 24.70
N PRO A 91 26.26 -13.03 23.53
CA PRO A 91 25.84 -11.90 22.70
C PRO A 91 24.77 -11.07 23.45
N GLY A 92 24.90 -9.75 23.42
CA GLY A 92 23.95 -8.80 24.03
C GLY A 92 24.45 -8.08 25.28
N VAL A 93 23.51 -7.36 25.93
CA VAL A 93 23.68 -6.58 27.16
C VAL A 93 22.55 -6.90 28.15
N ARG A 94 22.91 -7.03 29.44
CA ARG A 94 21.96 -7.24 30.53
C ARG A 94 21.75 -5.91 31.26
N ILE A 95 20.52 -5.45 31.33
CA ILE A 95 20.13 -4.21 32.00
C ILE A 95 19.24 -4.57 33.19
N ASP A 96 19.35 -3.82 34.28
CA ASP A 96 18.52 -4.05 35.48
C ASP A 96 17.02 -3.93 35.12
N PRO A 97 16.19 -4.96 35.43
CA PRO A 97 14.75 -4.92 35.18
C PRO A 97 14.06 -3.67 35.74
N THR A 98 14.47 -3.17 36.90
CA THR A 98 13.89 -1.95 37.52
C THR A 98 14.15 -0.70 36.68
N GLN A 99 15.33 -0.59 36.07
CA GLN A 99 15.66 0.52 35.17
C GLN A 99 14.86 0.44 33.87
N THR A 100 14.72 -0.76 33.30
CA THR A 100 13.91 -0.96 32.09
C THR A 100 12.41 -0.68 32.32
N GLN A 101 11.90 -0.99 33.52
CA GLN A 101 10.53 -0.70 33.90
C GLN A 101 10.30 0.79 34.13
N ASN A 102 11.23 1.49 34.80
CA ASN A 102 11.18 2.94 34.97
C ASN A 102 11.26 3.70 33.64
N LEU A 103 12.00 3.15 32.66
CA LEU A 103 12.08 3.69 31.30
C LEU A 103 10.75 3.51 30.51
N GLY A 104 9.84 2.65 30.99
CA GLY A 104 8.60 2.34 30.27
C GLY A 104 8.85 1.58 28.98
N LEU A 105 9.86 0.69 28.98
CA LEU A 105 10.21 -0.14 27.84
C LEU A 105 8.99 -0.92 27.34
N LYS A 106 8.79 -0.91 26.01
CA LYS A 106 7.77 -1.74 25.34
C LYS A 106 8.45 -2.64 24.33
N THR A 107 8.01 -3.88 24.28
CA THR A 107 8.42 -4.86 23.28
C THR A 107 7.22 -5.28 22.46
N GLU A 108 7.47 -5.63 21.21
CA GLU A 108 6.46 -6.21 20.33
C GLU A 108 7.01 -7.46 19.64
N PRO A 109 6.17 -8.50 19.46
CA PRO A 109 6.58 -9.70 18.75
C PRO A 109 6.67 -9.41 17.24
N VAL A 110 7.70 -9.95 16.60
CA VAL A 110 7.84 -10.00 15.15
C VAL A 110 6.73 -10.90 14.60
N ARG A 111 5.92 -10.36 13.68
CA ARG A 111 4.83 -11.10 13.05
C ARG A 111 5.09 -11.29 11.57
N ARG A 112 4.63 -12.39 10.99
CA ARG A 112 4.64 -12.55 9.54
C ARG A 112 3.31 -12.14 8.93
N GLY A 113 3.34 -11.28 7.93
CA GLY A 113 2.12 -10.81 7.26
C GLY A 113 2.39 -9.90 6.06
N PRO A 114 1.37 -9.61 5.25
CA PRO A 114 1.50 -8.66 4.16
C PRO A 114 1.59 -7.22 4.69
N LEU A 115 2.57 -6.46 4.20
CA LEU A 115 2.66 -5.01 4.45
C LEU A 115 1.58 -4.32 3.63
N GLN A 116 0.76 -3.49 4.29
CA GLN A 116 -0.23 -2.66 3.63
C GLN A 116 0.42 -1.36 3.18
N TYR A 117 0.53 -1.18 1.88
CA TYR A 117 0.96 0.09 1.32
C TYR A 117 -0.24 0.98 1.09
N ALA A 118 -0.13 2.24 1.53
CA ALA A 118 -1.12 3.27 1.23
C ALA A 118 -0.40 4.52 0.75
N GLN A 119 -0.71 4.94 -0.48
CA GLN A 119 -0.12 6.11 -1.11
C GLN A 119 -1.20 6.93 -1.80
N THR A 120 -1.04 8.25 -1.78
CA THR A 120 -1.96 9.17 -2.45
C THR A 120 -1.28 9.81 -3.65
N PHE A 121 -1.96 9.81 -4.79
CA PHE A 121 -1.51 10.39 -6.04
C PHE A 121 -2.42 11.54 -6.49
N PRO A 122 -1.86 12.61 -7.06
CA PRO A 122 -2.66 13.61 -7.73
C PRO A 122 -3.26 13.04 -9.03
N ALA A 123 -4.49 13.44 -9.33
CA ALA A 123 -5.21 13.03 -10.51
C ALA A 123 -6.01 14.20 -11.12
N ASN A 124 -6.26 14.13 -12.41
CA ASN A 124 -7.04 15.11 -13.16
C ASN A 124 -8.31 14.46 -13.70
N VAL A 125 -9.45 15.13 -13.50
CA VAL A 125 -10.72 14.75 -14.13
C VAL A 125 -10.71 15.26 -15.57
N SER A 126 -10.95 14.38 -16.54
CA SER A 126 -10.96 14.70 -17.96
C SER A 126 -12.24 14.19 -18.63
N TYR A 127 -12.53 14.71 -19.81
CA TYR A 127 -13.56 14.14 -20.67
C TYR A 127 -13.26 12.68 -21.00
N ASN A 128 -14.32 11.94 -21.31
CA ASN A 128 -14.20 10.58 -21.80
C ASN A 128 -13.88 10.61 -23.30
N GLU A 129 -12.66 10.22 -23.67
CA GLU A 129 -12.23 10.24 -25.08
C GLU A 129 -12.87 9.11 -25.91
N TYR A 130 -13.51 8.12 -25.30
CA TYR A 130 -14.34 7.15 -26.04
C TYR A 130 -15.68 7.74 -26.45
N GLN A 131 -16.19 8.73 -25.70
CA GLN A 131 -17.39 9.50 -26.05
C GLN A 131 -16.99 10.79 -26.76
N PHE A 132 -16.21 10.67 -27.83
CA PHE A 132 -15.69 11.80 -28.59
C PHE A 132 -16.30 11.81 -29.99
N VAL A 133 -17.11 12.82 -30.29
CA VAL A 133 -17.73 12.96 -31.61
C VAL A 133 -17.45 14.32 -32.21
N ILE A 134 -16.97 14.31 -33.46
CA ILE A 134 -16.85 15.49 -34.31
C ILE A 134 -17.97 15.42 -35.34
N VAL A 135 -18.90 16.37 -35.27
CA VAL A 135 -19.97 16.51 -36.25
C VAL A 135 -19.44 17.31 -37.44
N GLN A 136 -19.54 16.72 -38.62
CA GLN A 136 -19.17 17.33 -39.90
C GLN A 136 -20.32 17.17 -40.90
N ALA A 137 -20.40 18.08 -41.87
CA ALA A 137 -21.37 17.97 -42.95
C ALA A 137 -20.95 16.88 -43.95
N ARG A 138 -21.93 16.11 -44.44
CA ARG A 138 -21.71 15.06 -45.43
C ARG A 138 -21.49 15.61 -46.84
N SER A 139 -22.06 16.77 -47.13
CA SER A 139 -21.85 17.51 -48.37
C SER A 139 -21.86 19.02 -48.13
N ALA A 140 -21.38 19.78 -49.12
CA ALA A 140 -21.26 21.22 -49.04
C ALA A 140 -22.64 21.89 -49.12
N GLY A 141 -22.75 23.08 -48.54
CA GLY A 141 -24.00 23.82 -48.48
C GLY A 141 -23.83 25.19 -47.83
N PHE A 142 -24.95 25.76 -47.42
CA PHE A 142 -24.98 27.02 -46.68
C PHE A 142 -25.87 26.89 -45.43
N ILE A 143 -25.50 27.62 -44.39
CA ILE A 143 -26.15 27.56 -43.08
C ILE A 143 -27.34 28.51 -43.07
N GLU A 144 -28.53 27.97 -42.84
CA GLU A 144 -29.76 28.76 -42.72
C GLU A 144 -29.98 29.27 -41.29
N LYS A 145 -29.70 28.41 -40.32
CA LYS A 145 -29.96 28.71 -38.91
C LYS A 145 -28.95 28.02 -38.02
N VAL A 146 -28.44 28.76 -37.05
CA VAL A 146 -27.66 28.21 -35.93
C VAL A 146 -28.52 28.30 -34.67
N TYR A 147 -28.64 27.19 -33.93
CA TYR A 147 -29.37 27.17 -32.67
C TYR A 147 -28.55 27.88 -31.58
N PRO A 148 -29.17 28.37 -30.48
CA PRO A 148 -28.47 29.12 -29.43
C PRO A 148 -27.58 28.18 -28.60
N LEU A 149 -26.40 27.86 -29.15
CA LEU A 149 -25.41 26.95 -28.60
C LEU A 149 -24.02 27.57 -28.75
N THR A 150 -23.19 27.40 -27.74
CA THR A 150 -21.79 27.84 -27.75
C THR A 150 -20.86 26.81 -27.12
N VAL A 151 -19.56 26.99 -27.30
CA VAL A 151 -18.53 26.18 -26.63
C VAL A 151 -18.69 26.31 -25.11
N GLY A 152 -18.70 25.17 -24.43
CA GLY A 152 -18.95 25.04 -22.99
C GLY A 152 -20.37 24.59 -22.65
N ASP A 153 -21.33 24.68 -23.58
CA ASP A 153 -22.69 24.24 -23.32
C ASP A 153 -22.80 22.71 -23.28
N LYS A 154 -23.62 22.23 -22.33
CA LYS A 154 -24.05 20.83 -22.28
C LYS A 154 -25.25 20.61 -23.18
N ILE A 155 -25.20 19.56 -23.98
CA ILE A 155 -26.25 19.16 -24.90
C ILE A 155 -26.65 17.71 -24.71
N LYS A 156 -27.90 17.40 -25.06
CA LYS A 156 -28.41 16.04 -25.05
C LYS A 156 -28.37 15.45 -26.45
N GLN A 157 -28.34 14.12 -26.54
CA GLN A 157 -28.51 13.41 -27.79
C GLN A 157 -29.80 13.87 -28.48
N GLY A 158 -29.69 14.19 -29.77
CA GLY A 158 -30.80 14.68 -30.59
C GLY A 158 -31.01 16.19 -30.55
N SER A 159 -30.31 16.94 -29.69
CA SER A 159 -30.38 18.40 -29.68
C SER A 159 -29.97 18.99 -31.04
N PRO A 160 -30.76 19.89 -31.64
CA PRO A 160 -30.44 20.47 -32.94
C PRO A 160 -29.28 21.47 -32.81
N LEU A 161 -28.30 21.36 -33.72
CA LEU A 161 -27.10 22.20 -33.74
C LEU A 161 -27.26 23.32 -34.77
N ILE A 162 -27.50 22.95 -36.03
CA ILE A 162 -27.67 23.86 -37.16
C ILE A 162 -28.69 23.29 -38.15
N ASP A 163 -29.31 24.19 -38.90
CA ASP A 163 -30.01 23.87 -40.14
C ASP A 163 -29.18 24.36 -41.32
N LEU A 164 -29.01 23.49 -42.32
CA LEU A 164 -28.26 23.78 -43.54
C LEU A 164 -29.01 23.27 -44.77
N THR A 165 -28.75 23.90 -45.90
CA THR A 165 -29.27 23.46 -47.19
C THR A 165 -28.17 22.82 -48.04
N ILE A 166 -28.44 21.60 -48.51
CA ILE A 166 -27.51 20.77 -49.29
C ILE A 166 -28.13 20.50 -50.67
N PRO A 167 -27.63 21.14 -51.74
CA PRO A 167 -28.18 20.95 -53.09
C PRO A 167 -27.71 19.65 -53.76
N ASP A 168 -26.59 19.07 -53.31
CA ASP A 168 -25.92 17.92 -53.95
C ASP A 168 -26.81 16.69 -54.17
N TRP A 169 -27.83 16.50 -53.35
CA TRP A 169 -28.69 15.31 -53.42
C TRP A 169 -30.00 15.52 -54.20
N VAL A 170 -30.31 16.73 -54.67
CA VAL A 170 -31.63 17.03 -55.25
C VAL A 170 -31.89 16.30 -56.57
N GLU A 171 -30.85 16.10 -57.38
CA GLU A 171 -30.96 15.43 -58.69
C GLU A 171 -31.32 13.94 -58.53
N ALA A 172 -30.61 13.23 -57.65
CA ALA A 172 -30.91 11.83 -57.38
C ALA A 172 -32.27 11.65 -56.67
N GLN A 173 -32.69 12.63 -55.84
CA GLN A 173 -34.01 12.62 -55.22
C GLN A 173 -35.14 12.82 -56.25
N SER A 174 -34.99 13.72 -57.22
CA SER A 174 -35.99 13.93 -58.26
C SER A 174 -36.09 12.72 -59.20
N GLU A 175 -34.96 12.10 -59.53
CA GLU A 175 -34.90 10.84 -60.30
C GLU A 175 -35.64 9.71 -59.56
N TYR A 176 -35.43 9.58 -58.24
CA TYR A 176 -36.16 8.63 -57.40
C TYR A 176 -37.68 8.86 -57.45
N LEU A 177 -38.14 10.11 -57.30
CA LEU A 177 -39.56 10.44 -57.30
C LEU A 177 -40.21 10.18 -58.66
N LEU A 178 -39.55 10.56 -59.76
CA LEU A 178 -40.02 10.28 -61.12
C LEU A 178 -40.12 8.77 -61.38
N LEU A 179 -39.11 8.00 -60.97
CA LEU A 179 -39.12 6.55 -61.14
C LEU A 179 -40.26 5.89 -60.34
N ARG A 180 -40.58 6.44 -59.17
CA ARG A 180 -41.72 6.02 -58.35
C ARG A 180 -43.07 6.35 -58.99
N GLU A 181 -43.18 7.47 -59.71
CA GLU A 181 -44.41 7.86 -60.43
C GLU A 181 -44.63 7.01 -61.69
N THR A 182 -43.56 6.71 -62.42
CA THR A 182 -43.57 5.94 -63.67
C THR A 182 -43.64 4.42 -63.47
N GLY A 183 -43.65 3.94 -62.22
CA GLY A 183 -43.80 2.53 -61.89
C GLY A 183 -42.53 1.69 -62.09
N GLY A 184 -41.35 2.27 -61.85
CA GLY A 184 -40.07 1.58 -61.98
C GLY A 184 -39.93 0.34 -61.10
N SER A 185 -39.06 -0.59 -61.52
CA SER A 185 -38.78 -1.83 -60.80
C SER A 185 -38.23 -1.55 -59.40
N ALA A 186 -38.55 -2.40 -58.42
CA ALA A 186 -38.02 -2.32 -57.07
C ALA A 186 -36.48 -2.29 -57.04
N THR A 187 -35.81 -3.02 -57.94
CA THR A 187 -34.34 -3.03 -58.05
C THR A 187 -33.77 -1.70 -58.53
N GLN A 188 -34.46 -1.00 -59.43
CA GLN A 188 -34.05 0.32 -59.91
C GLN A 188 -34.22 1.36 -58.81
N VAL A 189 -35.36 1.33 -58.12
CA VAL A 189 -35.65 2.23 -57.00
C VAL A 189 -34.60 2.07 -55.88
N GLU A 190 -34.28 0.83 -55.52
CA GLU A 190 -33.26 0.54 -54.51
C GLU A 190 -31.86 1.00 -54.95
N GLY A 191 -31.53 0.84 -56.22
CA GLY A 191 -30.27 1.35 -56.79
C GLY A 191 -30.11 2.87 -56.64
N ILE A 192 -31.18 3.65 -56.76
CA ILE A 192 -31.14 5.11 -56.53
C ILE A 192 -30.99 5.43 -55.05
N LEU A 193 -31.69 4.71 -54.17
CA LEU A 193 -31.58 4.90 -52.72
C LEU A 193 -30.16 4.60 -52.22
N GLU A 194 -29.51 3.56 -52.77
CA GLU A 194 -28.14 3.24 -52.44
C GLU A 194 -27.16 4.30 -52.97
N ARG A 195 -27.40 4.87 -54.17
CA ARG A 195 -26.64 6.03 -54.65
C ARG A 195 -26.75 7.22 -53.70
N LEU A 196 -27.94 7.53 -53.18
CA LEU A 196 -28.15 8.60 -52.19
C LEU A 196 -27.40 8.32 -50.88
N ARG A 197 -27.45 7.08 -50.39
CA ARG A 197 -26.74 6.66 -49.17
C ARG A 197 -25.22 6.81 -49.33
N LEU A 198 -24.67 6.36 -50.46
CA LEU A 198 -23.25 6.46 -50.79
C LEU A 198 -22.81 7.91 -51.06
N ALA A 199 -23.70 8.76 -51.57
CA ALA A 199 -23.48 10.20 -51.69
C ALA A 199 -23.47 10.93 -50.33
N GLY A 200 -23.75 10.23 -49.23
CA GLY A 200 -23.67 10.73 -47.86
C GLY A 200 -24.99 11.27 -47.30
N MET A 201 -26.13 11.07 -47.98
CA MET A 201 -27.44 11.43 -47.45
C MET A 201 -27.76 10.57 -46.21
N PRO A 202 -28.08 11.17 -45.04
CA PRO A 202 -28.40 10.39 -43.84
C PRO A 202 -29.62 9.47 -44.05
N GLU A 203 -29.56 8.25 -43.53
CA GLU A 203 -30.65 7.26 -43.69
C GLU A 203 -31.99 7.78 -43.15
N ALA A 204 -31.98 8.51 -42.03
CA ALA A 204 -33.19 9.13 -41.48
C ALA A 204 -33.85 10.11 -42.46
N ASP A 205 -33.06 10.84 -43.25
CA ASP A 205 -33.58 11.77 -44.24
C ASP A 205 -33.97 11.08 -45.55
N ILE A 206 -33.32 9.96 -45.90
CA ILE A 206 -33.79 9.06 -46.97
C ILE A 206 -35.17 8.48 -46.61
N GLN A 207 -35.37 8.02 -45.37
CA GLN A 207 -36.68 7.55 -44.92
C GLN A 207 -37.73 8.68 -44.97
N ARG A 208 -37.34 9.92 -44.67
CA ARG A 208 -38.21 11.09 -44.81
C ARG A 208 -38.60 11.37 -46.26
N LEU A 209 -37.68 11.24 -47.21
CA LEU A 209 -37.96 11.31 -48.64
C LEU A 209 -38.99 10.24 -49.04
N LYS A 210 -38.79 8.98 -48.63
CA LYS A 210 -39.71 7.86 -48.92
C LYS A 210 -41.11 8.09 -48.35
N ALA A 211 -41.18 8.57 -47.11
CA ALA A 211 -42.45 8.80 -46.40
C ALA A 211 -43.23 10.00 -46.95
N THR A 212 -42.55 11.12 -47.20
CA THR A 212 -43.21 12.38 -47.60
C THR A 212 -43.36 12.54 -49.11
N ARG A 213 -42.60 11.79 -49.91
CA ARG A 213 -42.50 11.93 -51.37
C ARG A 213 -42.19 13.35 -51.82
N LYS A 214 -41.42 14.08 -51.03
CA LYS A 214 -40.94 15.43 -51.33
C LYS A 214 -39.42 15.48 -51.31
N ILE A 215 -38.84 16.26 -52.21
CA ILE A 215 -37.40 16.53 -52.23
C ILE A 215 -37.02 17.22 -50.92
N GLN A 216 -35.98 16.70 -50.28
CA GLN A 216 -35.38 17.25 -49.07
C GLN A 216 -34.20 18.13 -49.47
N THR A 217 -34.28 19.41 -49.15
CA THR A 217 -33.23 20.40 -49.40
C THR A 217 -32.59 20.90 -48.12
N ARG A 218 -33.40 21.07 -47.06
CA ARG A 218 -33.00 21.52 -45.73
C ARG A 218 -32.82 20.34 -44.79
N PHE A 219 -31.68 20.29 -44.14
CA PHE A 219 -31.29 19.26 -43.18
C PHE A 219 -30.96 19.90 -41.83
N THR A 220 -31.21 19.16 -40.75
CA THR A 220 -30.86 19.58 -39.39
C THR A 220 -29.80 18.64 -38.84
N LEU A 221 -28.61 19.16 -38.57
CA LEU A 221 -27.60 18.39 -37.86
C LEU A 221 -27.91 18.41 -36.37
N LYS A 222 -27.89 17.24 -35.76
CA LYS A 222 -28.20 17.02 -34.35
C LYS A 222 -26.99 16.47 -33.61
N ALA A 223 -26.97 16.65 -32.31
CA ALA A 223 -26.02 16.02 -31.42
C ALA A 223 -26.20 14.49 -31.45
N PRO A 224 -25.16 13.70 -31.80
CA PRO A 224 -25.27 12.25 -31.88
C PRO A 224 -25.16 11.57 -30.50
N ILE A 225 -24.60 12.27 -29.51
CA ILE A 225 -24.41 11.79 -28.13
C ILE A 225 -24.74 12.92 -27.13
N ASP A 226 -24.96 12.55 -25.87
CA ASP A 226 -24.96 13.48 -24.75
C ASP A 226 -23.52 13.93 -24.44
N GLY A 227 -23.34 15.20 -24.06
CA GLY A 227 -22.01 15.72 -23.70
C GLY A 227 -21.90 17.23 -23.71
N VAL A 228 -20.67 17.72 -23.74
CA VAL A 228 -20.34 19.15 -23.77
C VAL A 228 -19.71 19.54 -25.10
N ILE A 229 -20.10 20.69 -25.63
CA ILE A 229 -19.51 21.28 -26.83
C ILE A 229 -18.13 21.85 -26.49
N THR A 230 -17.09 21.31 -27.10
CA THR A 230 -15.69 21.75 -26.90
C THR A 230 -15.12 22.51 -28.08
N ALA A 231 -15.77 22.46 -29.25
CA ALA A 231 -15.50 23.33 -30.39
C ALA A 231 -16.80 23.56 -31.17
N PHE A 232 -17.01 24.78 -31.68
CA PHE A 232 -18.19 25.17 -32.44
C PHE A 232 -17.84 26.36 -33.34
N ASP A 233 -17.54 26.08 -34.61
CA ASP A 233 -16.88 27.06 -35.49
C ASP A 233 -17.84 27.73 -36.49
N LEU A 234 -19.14 27.43 -36.42
CA LEU A 234 -20.12 27.88 -37.41
C LEU A 234 -21.07 28.94 -36.85
N ARG A 235 -21.37 29.94 -37.70
CA ARG A 235 -22.33 31.02 -37.44
C ARG A 235 -23.32 31.15 -38.58
N THR A 236 -24.48 31.74 -38.29
CA THR A 236 -25.53 31.99 -39.30
C THR A 236 -24.96 32.81 -40.45
N GLY A 237 -25.27 32.41 -41.70
CA GLY A 237 -24.82 33.08 -42.93
C GLY A 237 -23.49 32.56 -43.49
N MET A 238 -22.82 31.62 -42.82
CA MET A 238 -21.62 30.98 -43.35
C MET A 238 -21.96 29.88 -44.38
N ASN A 239 -21.00 29.60 -45.27
CA ASN A 239 -20.99 28.36 -46.04
C ASN A 239 -20.41 27.22 -45.20
N ILE A 240 -20.79 25.99 -45.52
CA ILE A 240 -20.28 24.79 -44.89
C ILE A 240 -19.71 23.84 -45.93
N SER A 241 -18.54 23.31 -45.65
CA SER A 241 -17.85 22.28 -46.43
C SER A 241 -17.59 21.04 -45.58
N LYS A 242 -17.11 19.96 -46.21
CA LYS A 242 -16.94 18.64 -45.57
C LYS A 242 -15.85 18.62 -44.49
N ASP A 243 -14.88 19.52 -44.60
CA ASP A 243 -13.76 19.71 -43.67
C ASP A 243 -14.16 20.48 -42.40
N ASN A 244 -15.20 21.31 -42.47
CA ASN A 244 -15.61 22.14 -41.33
C ASN A 244 -16.14 21.30 -40.17
N VAL A 245 -15.66 21.60 -38.97
CA VAL A 245 -16.20 21.05 -37.73
C VAL A 245 -17.42 21.87 -37.31
N VAL A 246 -18.60 21.25 -37.38
CA VAL A 246 -19.83 21.87 -36.91
C VAL A 246 -19.82 21.97 -35.40
N ALA A 247 -19.54 20.85 -34.73
CA ALA A 247 -19.44 20.74 -33.29
C ALA A 247 -18.51 19.60 -32.91
N LYS A 248 -17.67 19.82 -31.89
CA LYS A 248 -16.97 18.74 -31.19
C LYS A 248 -17.66 18.52 -29.85
N ILE A 249 -18.15 17.30 -29.62
CA ILE A 249 -18.94 16.94 -28.46
C ILE A 249 -18.19 15.87 -27.70
N GLN A 250 -17.94 16.10 -26.41
CA GLN A 250 -17.29 15.15 -25.53
C GLN A 250 -18.21 14.76 -24.37
N GLY A 251 -18.39 13.46 -24.16
CA GLY A 251 -19.14 12.92 -23.04
C GLY A 251 -18.36 12.97 -21.72
N MET A 252 -19.10 12.94 -20.62
CA MET A 252 -18.55 12.94 -19.26
C MET A 252 -19.21 11.91 -18.34
N ASP A 253 -19.98 10.96 -18.91
CA ASP A 253 -20.56 9.84 -18.16
C ASP A 253 -20.45 8.53 -18.97
N PRO A 254 -19.56 7.60 -18.59
CA PRO A 254 -18.65 7.66 -17.43
C PRO A 254 -17.53 8.69 -17.65
N VAL A 255 -17.10 9.38 -16.59
CA VAL A 255 -16.00 10.36 -16.64
C VAL A 255 -14.64 9.67 -16.51
N TRP A 256 -13.58 10.29 -17.03
CA TRP A 256 -12.22 9.80 -16.85
C TRP A 256 -11.49 10.56 -15.75
N VAL A 257 -10.72 9.82 -14.97
CA VAL A 257 -9.81 10.37 -13.97
C VAL A 257 -8.43 9.78 -14.25
N SER A 258 -7.44 10.63 -14.52
CA SER A 258 -6.07 10.20 -14.83
C SER A 258 -5.15 10.58 -13.68
N ALA A 259 -4.60 9.58 -12.98
CA ALA A 259 -3.66 9.77 -11.87
C ALA A 259 -2.22 9.62 -12.36
N SER A 260 -1.36 10.53 -11.89
CA SER A 260 0.07 10.53 -12.21
C SER A 260 0.85 9.80 -11.12
N VAL A 261 1.46 8.67 -11.47
CA VAL A 261 2.21 7.82 -10.54
C VAL A 261 3.70 7.83 -10.90
N PRO A 262 4.60 8.25 -10.00
CA PRO A 262 6.04 8.23 -10.25
C PRO A 262 6.56 6.84 -10.65
N GLU A 263 7.44 6.79 -11.65
CA GLU A 263 7.97 5.53 -12.20
C GLU A 263 8.70 4.65 -11.17
N SER A 264 9.31 5.25 -10.15
CA SER A 264 10.04 4.54 -9.08
C SER A 264 9.16 3.66 -8.19
N ILE A 265 7.85 3.93 -8.14
CA ILE A 265 6.86 3.21 -7.32
C ILE A 265 5.80 2.51 -8.16
N ALA A 266 6.06 2.36 -9.47
CA ALA A 266 5.21 1.63 -10.40
C ALA A 266 4.90 0.19 -9.93
N TRP A 267 5.89 -0.46 -9.31
CA TRP A 267 5.80 -1.82 -8.77
C TRP A 267 4.74 -1.99 -7.67
N LEU A 268 4.26 -0.87 -7.09
CA LEU A 268 3.21 -0.86 -6.09
C LEU A 268 1.82 -1.12 -6.69
N ILE A 269 1.64 -0.85 -7.99
CA ILE A 269 0.37 -1.08 -8.65
C ILE A 269 0.33 -2.53 -9.13
N LYS A 270 -0.54 -3.32 -8.51
CA LYS A 270 -0.83 -4.70 -8.86
C LYS A 270 -2.29 -4.82 -9.28
N ASP A 271 -2.67 -5.93 -9.91
CA ASP A 271 -4.07 -6.17 -10.28
C ASP A 271 -5.01 -6.24 -9.06
N ALA A 272 -4.49 -6.67 -7.91
CA ALA A 272 -5.23 -6.72 -6.64
C ALA A 272 -5.31 -5.36 -5.91
N SER A 273 -4.75 -4.29 -6.48
CA SER A 273 -4.77 -2.96 -5.87
C SER A 273 -6.19 -2.42 -5.73
N GLN A 274 -6.48 -1.83 -4.58
CA GLN A 274 -7.72 -1.12 -4.31
C GLN A 274 -7.51 0.37 -4.48
N PHE A 275 -8.43 1.01 -5.18
CA PHE A 275 -8.38 2.44 -5.47
C PHE A 275 -9.57 3.15 -4.84
N THR A 276 -9.33 4.32 -4.26
CA THR A 276 -10.38 5.20 -3.76
C THR A 276 -10.11 6.62 -4.25
N ILE A 277 -11.09 7.22 -4.89
CA ILE A 277 -11.00 8.60 -5.40
C ILE A 277 -11.64 9.54 -4.40
N THR A 278 -10.95 10.62 -4.09
CA THR A 278 -11.50 11.74 -3.33
C THR A 278 -11.36 13.02 -4.14
N VAL A 279 -12.41 13.84 -4.15
CA VAL A 279 -12.42 15.09 -4.91
C VAL A 279 -12.68 16.24 -3.93
N PRO A 280 -11.78 17.23 -3.82
CA PRO A 280 -11.93 18.33 -2.87
C PRO A 280 -13.23 19.12 -3.03
N ALA A 281 -13.77 19.21 -4.25
CA ALA A 281 -15.04 19.87 -4.53
C ALA A 281 -16.24 19.18 -3.87
N TRP A 282 -16.12 17.88 -3.54
CA TRP A 282 -17.18 17.07 -2.93
C TRP A 282 -16.62 16.20 -1.79
N PRO A 283 -16.30 16.78 -0.63
CA PRO A 283 -15.74 16.04 0.50
C PRO A 283 -16.68 14.93 0.98
N GLY A 284 -16.15 13.71 1.16
CA GLY A 284 -16.88 12.57 1.72
C GLY A 284 -17.84 11.85 0.76
N LYS A 285 -18.00 12.34 -0.47
CA LYS A 285 -18.81 11.65 -1.47
C LYS A 285 -18.03 10.47 -2.08
N PRO A 286 -18.54 9.24 -2.01
CA PRO A 286 -17.91 8.11 -2.67
C PRO A 286 -18.13 8.19 -4.18
N PHE A 287 -17.07 7.92 -4.94
CA PHE A 287 -17.12 7.77 -6.39
C PHE A 287 -16.77 6.33 -6.76
N THR A 288 -17.65 5.67 -7.51
CA THR A 288 -17.47 4.29 -7.93
C THR A 288 -16.58 4.22 -9.17
N ILE A 289 -15.50 3.44 -9.08
CA ILE A 289 -14.59 3.19 -10.20
C ILE A 289 -15.10 1.95 -10.94
N SER A 290 -15.60 2.12 -12.16
CA SER A 290 -16.11 1.02 -12.98
C SER A 290 -14.97 0.23 -13.63
N LYS A 291 -13.88 0.91 -14.01
CA LYS A 291 -12.69 0.27 -14.59
C LYS A 291 -11.44 1.11 -14.36
N TRP A 292 -10.28 0.48 -14.29
CA TRP A 292 -8.99 1.18 -14.34
C TRP A 292 -8.03 0.46 -15.28
N SER A 293 -7.04 1.19 -15.79
CA SER A 293 -5.98 0.68 -16.65
C SER A 293 -4.72 1.52 -16.52
N ILE A 294 -3.57 0.86 -16.44
CA ILE A 294 -2.26 1.53 -16.57
C ILE A 294 -2.02 1.74 -18.06
N LEU A 295 -1.73 2.98 -18.46
CA LEU A 295 -1.38 3.26 -19.85
C LEU A 295 0.01 2.70 -20.18
N PRO A 296 0.24 2.21 -21.42
CA PRO A 296 1.50 1.59 -21.81
C PRO A 296 2.66 2.60 -21.94
N SER A 297 2.37 3.90 -21.92
CA SER A 297 3.36 4.97 -22.03
C SER A 297 3.51 5.74 -20.73
N VAL A 298 4.75 6.07 -20.39
CA VAL A 298 5.12 7.04 -19.34
C VAL A 298 5.11 8.43 -19.94
N ASP A 299 4.64 9.42 -19.20
CA ASP A 299 4.82 10.83 -19.56
C ASP A 299 6.29 11.22 -19.37
N ALA A 300 6.98 11.50 -20.48
CA ALA A 300 8.40 11.84 -20.49
C ALA A 300 8.72 13.18 -19.81
N THR A 301 7.76 14.10 -19.75
CA THR A 301 7.92 15.42 -19.12
C THR A 301 7.86 15.31 -17.61
N THR A 302 6.92 14.52 -17.08
CA THR A 302 6.71 14.38 -15.63
C THR A 302 7.38 13.14 -15.03
N ARG A 303 7.86 12.21 -15.85
CA ARG A 303 8.37 10.88 -15.44
C ARG A 303 7.34 10.10 -14.61
N THR A 304 6.08 10.17 -15.03
CA THR A 304 4.97 9.49 -14.35
C THR A 304 4.24 8.53 -15.28
N LEU A 305 3.91 7.36 -14.75
CA LEU A 305 2.93 6.47 -15.34
C LEU A 305 1.54 7.09 -15.20
N GLN A 306 0.76 6.96 -16.28
CA GLN A 306 -0.60 7.44 -16.31
C GLN A 306 -1.55 6.28 -15.99
N LEU A 307 -2.16 6.34 -14.81
CA LEU A 307 -3.21 5.41 -14.40
C LEU A 307 -4.56 6.03 -14.72
N ARG A 308 -5.26 5.48 -15.71
CA ARG A 308 -6.57 5.95 -16.15
C ARG A 308 -7.67 5.17 -15.45
N LEU A 309 -8.60 5.88 -14.83
CA LEU A 309 -9.78 5.35 -14.16
C LEU A 309 -11.04 5.85 -14.87
N GLN A 310 -12.01 4.96 -15.07
CA GLN A 310 -13.37 5.27 -15.49
C GLN A 310 -14.24 5.30 -14.25
N VAL A 311 -14.94 6.41 -14.05
CA VAL A 311 -15.71 6.69 -12.84
C VAL A 311 -17.14 7.02 -13.26
N ASP A 312 -18.10 6.37 -12.60
CA ASP A 312 -19.52 6.65 -12.85
C ASP A 312 -19.85 8.07 -12.39
N ASN A 313 -20.49 8.85 -13.26
CA ASN A 313 -20.81 10.26 -12.99
C ASN A 313 -22.23 10.64 -13.46
N PRO A 314 -23.27 9.88 -13.08
CA PRO A 314 -24.64 10.10 -13.58
C PRO A 314 -25.25 11.42 -13.12
N ASP A 315 -24.76 11.96 -12.02
CA ASP A 315 -25.20 13.23 -11.45
C ASP A 315 -24.32 14.42 -11.87
N GLU A 316 -23.33 14.18 -12.73
CA GLU A 316 -22.43 15.20 -13.30
C GLU A 316 -21.71 16.06 -12.25
N ALA A 317 -21.46 15.49 -11.07
CA ALA A 317 -20.73 16.16 -9.99
C ALA A 317 -19.26 16.34 -10.34
N LEU A 318 -18.65 15.37 -11.03
CA LEU A 318 -17.28 15.43 -11.52
C LEU A 318 -17.23 16.20 -12.83
N LYS A 319 -16.71 17.43 -12.78
CA LYS A 319 -16.52 18.25 -13.98
C LYS A 319 -15.08 18.10 -14.50
N PRO A 320 -14.89 17.89 -15.81
CA PRO A 320 -13.56 17.93 -16.42
C PRO A 320 -12.80 19.21 -16.08
N GLY A 321 -11.51 19.08 -15.76
CA GLY A 321 -10.66 20.14 -15.23
C GLY A 321 -10.58 20.20 -13.70
N MET A 322 -11.38 19.41 -12.96
CA MET A 322 -11.23 19.29 -11.52
C MET A 322 -10.00 18.47 -11.13
N ASN A 323 -9.41 18.83 -9.99
CA ASN A 323 -8.40 18.01 -9.33
C ASN A 323 -9.08 16.88 -8.55
N ALA A 324 -8.46 15.72 -8.55
CA ALA A 324 -8.84 14.56 -7.76
C ALA A 324 -7.59 13.98 -7.07
N TYR A 325 -7.81 13.25 -5.99
CA TYR A 325 -6.78 12.48 -5.32
C TYR A 325 -7.13 11.01 -5.40
N LEU A 326 -6.18 10.21 -5.85
CA LEU A 326 -6.29 8.78 -5.90
C LEU A 326 -5.53 8.18 -4.74
N GLN A 327 -6.24 7.55 -3.81
CA GLN A 327 -5.65 6.74 -2.76
C GLN A 327 -5.53 5.30 -3.26
N LEU A 328 -4.30 4.81 -3.35
CA LEU A 328 -3.96 3.42 -3.62
C LEU A 328 -3.78 2.69 -2.29
N LYS A 329 -4.43 1.53 -2.15
CA LYS A 329 -4.16 0.55 -1.10
C LYS A 329 -3.77 -0.78 -1.76
N THR A 330 -2.59 -1.30 -1.42
CA THR A 330 -2.12 -2.59 -1.94
C THR A 330 -1.42 -3.39 -0.85
N GLN A 331 -1.26 -4.69 -1.08
CA GLN A 331 -0.63 -5.61 -0.14
C GLN A 331 0.66 -6.19 -0.74
N SER A 332 1.72 -6.25 0.07
CA SER A 332 2.93 -6.98 -0.27
C SER A 332 2.73 -8.49 -0.15
N GLU A 333 3.72 -9.25 -0.63
CA GLU A 333 3.88 -10.65 -0.21
C GLU A 333 4.08 -10.71 1.32
N PRO A 334 3.74 -11.83 1.99
CA PRO A 334 3.96 -11.98 3.43
C PRO A 334 5.46 -11.88 3.81
N MET A 335 5.79 -10.89 4.63
CA MET A 335 7.15 -10.64 5.13
C MET A 335 7.14 -10.53 6.66
N LEU A 336 8.33 -10.49 7.27
CA LEU A 336 8.45 -10.20 8.69
C LEU A 336 8.16 -8.72 8.91
N LEU A 337 7.23 -8.41 9.81
CA LEU A 337 6.79 -7.06 10.11
C LEU A 337 7.18 -6.71 11.54
N ILE A 338 7.76 -5.51 11.68
CA ILE A 338 8.06 -4.88 12.96
C ILE A 338 7.51 -3.45 12.98
N PRO A 339 7.23 -2.87 14.15
CA PRO A 339 6.99 -1.43 14.26
C PRO A 339 8.18 -0.66 13.73
N SER A 340 7.97 0.37 12.91
CA SER A 340 9.07 1.19 12.36
C SER A 340 9.89 1.86 13.46
N LYS A 341 9.27 2.12 14.60
CA LYS A 341 9.95 2.65 15.81
C LYS A 341 10.96 1.70 16.44
N ALA A 342 10.94 0.41 16.08
CA ALA A 342 11.87 -0.62 16.56
C ALA A 342 13.13 -0.74 15.68
N LEU A 343 13.13 -0.10 14.51
CA LEU A 343 14.24 -0.10 13.57
C LEU A 343 15.19 1.06 13.89
N ILE A 344 16.50 0.76 13.90
CA ILE A 344 17.57 1.75 13.91
C ILE A 344 18.26 1.70 12.55
N ASP A 345 18.34 2.83 11.88
CA ASP A 345 19.04 2.98 10.61
C ASP A 345 20.12 4.06 10.75
N THR A 346 21.39 3.68 10.58
CA THR A 346 22.52 4.62 10.59
C THR A 346 22.95 5.06 9.19
N GLY A 347 22.22 4.65 8.15
CA GLY A 347 22.55 4.84 6.73
C GLY A 347 23.54 3.81 6.18
N THR A 348 24.37 3.20 7.04
CA THR A 348 25.33 2.14 6.67
C THR A 348 24.91 0.76 7.18
N GLU A 349 24.22 0.71 8.31
CA GLU A 349 23.70 -0.52 8.91
C GLU A 349 22.27 -0.29 9.40
N GLN A 350 21.45 -1.32 9.25
CA GLN A 350 20.08 -1.38 9.76
C GLN A 350 20.00 -2.48 10.80
N ARG A 351 19.50 -2.15 11.99
CA ARG A 351 19.47 -3.08 13.12
C ARG A 351 18.24 -2.89 13.99
N VAL A 352 17.97 -3.91 14.80
CA VAL A 352 16.95 -3.89 15.85
C VAL A 352 17.54 -4.43 17.14
N ILE A 353 16.91 -4.10 18.28
CA ILE A 353 17.24 -4.71 19.56
C ILE A 353 16.19 -5.78 19.88
N THR A 354 16.65 -7.04 19.92
CA THR A 354 15.81 -8.18 20.32
C THR A 354 15.94 -8.45 21.82
N VAL A 355 14.90 -9.05 22.41
CA VAL A 355 14.90 -9.49 23.80
C VAL A 355 14.93 -11.01 23.82
N ASP A 356 15.95 -11.58 24.45
CA ASP A 356 16.08 -13.03 24.62
C ASP A 356 15.14 -13.58 25.72
N ASN A 357 15.07 -14.90 25.86
CA ASN A 357 14.23 -15.56 26.86
C ASN A 357 14.66 -15.27 28.32
N GLU A 358 15.86 -14.75 28.53
CA GLU A 358 16.41 -14.40 29.84
C GLU A 358 16.35 -12.89 30.14
N GLY A 359 15.73 -12.11 29.25
CA GLY A 359 15.58 -10.66 29.36
C GLY A 359 16.81 -9.85 28.96
N ARG A 360 17.80 -10.44 28.26
CA ARG A 360 18.93 -9.70 27.69
C ARG A 360 18.55 -9.04 26.37
N PHE A 361 19.17 -7.89 26.13
CA PHE A 361 19.01 -7.11 24.91
C PHE A 361 20.12 -7.45 23.93
N VAL A 362 19.75 -8.03 22.80
CA VAL A 362 20.70 -8.50 21.77
C VAL A 362 20.49 -7.69 20.50
N PRO A 363 21.46 -6.87 20.06
CA PRO A 363 21.39 -6.20 18.77
C PRO A 363 21.48 -7.24 17.65
N LYS A 364 20.60 -7.12 16.65
CA LYS A 364 20.63 -7.93 15.44
C LYS A 364 20.55 -7.05 14.20
N GLN A 365 21.39 -7.34 13.23
CA GLN A 365 21.34 -6.70 11.92
C GLN A 365 20.16 -7.24 11.12
N VAL A 366 19.48 -6.35 10.40
CA VAL A 366 18.31 -6.68 9.58
C VAL A 366 18.43 -6.05 8.20
N ALA A 367 17.87 -6.71 7.20
CA ALA A 367 17.75 -6.15 5.86
C ALA A 367 16.32 -5.63 5.67
N VAL A 368 16.15 -4.31 5.60
CA VAL A 368 14.83 -3.71 5.37
C VAL A 368 14.41 -3.88 3.91
N PHE A 369 13.12 -4.17 3.71
CA PHE A 369 12.51 -4.19 2.39
C PHE A 369 11.78 -2.87 2.09
N HIS A 370 10.81 -2.51 2.93
CA HIS A 370 10.06 -1.27 2.80
C HIS A 370 9.36 -0.89 4.10
N GLU A 371 9.02 0.37 4.25
CA GLU A 371 8.26 0.90 5.37
C GLU A 371 6.93 1.49 4.89
N SER A 372 5.82 1.18 5.56
CA SER A 372 4.54 1.81 5.28
C SER A 372 3.61 1.77 6.50
N GLN A 373 2.82 2.82 6.69
CA GLN A 373 1.82 2.93 7.77
C GLN A 373 2.38 2.66 9.18
N GLY A 374 3.65 3.02 9.44
CA GLY A 374 4.31 2.82 10.74
C GLY A 374 4.77 1.39 11.03
N LEU A 375 4.72 0.51 10.02
CA LEU A 375 5.30 -0.83 10.03
C LEU A 375 6.42 -0.92 9.00
N THR A 376 7.47 -1.66 9.34
CA THR A 376 8.58 -1.95 8.44
C THR A 376 8.62 -3.44 8.13
N ALA A 377 8.65 -3.76 6.83
CA ALA A 377 8.86 -5.10 6.33
C ALA A 377 10.37 -5.41 6.28
N ILE A 378 10.75 -6.51 6.91
CA ILE A 378 12.11 -7.03 6.99
C ILE A 378 12.24 -8.21 6.02
N ARG A 379 13.26 -8.14 5.16
CA ARG A 379 13.61 -9.19 4.20
C ARG A 379 14.28 -10.37 4.87
N SER A 380 15.20 -10.10 5.80
CA SER A 380 15.96 -11.12 6.55
C SER A 380 16.59 -10.52 7.81
N GLY A 381 16.99 -11.38 8.75
CA GLY A 381 17.70 -11.00 9.99
C GLY A 381 16.90 -11.23 11.28
N LEU A 382 15.62 -11.59 11.17
CA LEU A 382 14.74 -11.89 12.30
C LEU A 382 13.97 -13.20 12.07
N SER A 383 13.41 -13.72 13.16
CA SER A 383 12.50 -14.86 13.14
C SER A 383 11.13 -14.45 13.67
N GLU A 384 10.07 -15.10 13.18
CA GLU A 384 8.72 -14.89 13.70
C GLU A 384 8.63 -15.28 15.19
N GLY A 385 7.96 -14.44 15.99
CA GLY A 385 7.83 -14.61 17.43
C GLY A 385 8.96 -14.01 18.27
N GLU A 386 10.06 -13.55 17.68
CA GLU A 386 11.08 -12.80 18.42
C GLU A 386 10.52 -11.47 18.94
N ASN A 387 10.92 -11.03 20.13
CA ASN A 387 10.47 -9.75 20.68
C ASN A 387 11.46 -8.64 20.35
N VAL A 388 11.00 -7.56 19.73
CA VAL A 388 11.79 -6.37 19.42
C VAL A 388 11.38 -5.19 20.30
N VAL A 389 12.34 -4.37 20.70
CA VAL A 389 12.10 -3.17 21.51
C VAL A 389 11.50 -2.05 20.64
N SER A 390 10.29 -1.57 20.97
CA SER A 390 9.58 -0.52 20.23
C SER A 390 9.54 0.83 20.97
N SER A 391 9.83 0.87 22.27
CA SER A 391 9.91 2.09 23.09
C SER A 391 11.11 2.03 24.03
N GLY A 392 11.80 3.15 24.24
CA GLY A 392 13.06 3.19 24.99
C GLY A 392 14.29 2.77 24.17
N LEU A 393 14.12 2.51 22.87
CA LEU A 393 15.12 1.95 21.96
C LEU A 393 16.48 2.68 22.02
N PHE A 394 16.48 4.01 22.02
CA PHE A 394 17.72 4.80 21.97
C PHE A 394 18.63 4.58 23.19
N LEU A 395 18.07 4.52 24.40
CA LEU A 395 18.88 4.33 25.61
C LEU A 395 19.41 2.90 25.71
N ILE A 396 18.58 1.92 25.31
CA ILE A 396 19.00 0.51 25.28
C ILE A 396 20.09 0.29 24.23
N ASP A 397 19.95 0.89 23.04
CA ASP A 397 20.97 0.83 21.99
C ASP A 397 22.27 1.53 22.41
N SER A 398 22.17 2.66 23.10
CA SER A 398 23.32 3.37 23.65
C SER A 398 24.07 2.52 24.67
N GLU A 399 23.35 1.86 25.59
CA GLU A 399 23.94 0.94 26.57
C GLU A 399 24.54 -0.30 25.89
N ALA A 400 23.88 -0.84 24.85
CA ALA A 400 24.42 -1.92 24.03
C ALA A 400 25.70 -1.50 23.27
N ASN A 401 25.80 -0.23 22.87
CA ASN A 401 26.99 0.31 22.22
C ASN A 401 28.15 0.49 23.22
N ILE A 402 27.88 1.08 24.39
CA ILE A 402 28.88 1.30 25.45
C ILE A 402 29.42 -0.02 26.01
N SER A 403 28.56 -1.02 26.20
CA SER A 403 28.94 -2.36 26.64
C SER A 403 29.66 -3.20 25.57
N GLY A 404 29.87 -2.65 24.37
CA GLY A 404 30.54 -3.31 23.24
C GLY A 404 29.73 -4.42 22.57
N ALA A 405 28.42 -4.52 22.85
CA ALA A 405 27.56 -5.56 22.27
C ALA A 405 27.40 -5.40 20.75
N LEU A 406 27.40 -4.17 20.24
CA LEU A 406 27.36 -3.88 18.80
C LEU A 406 28.62 -4.38 18.08
N ASP A 407 29.81 -4.17 18.66
CA ASP A 407 31.05 -4.64 18.04
C ASP A 407 31.18 -6.16 18.08
N ARG A 408 30.67 -6.81 19.14
CA ARG A 408 30.55 -8.28 19.22
C ARG A 408 29.62 -8.82 18.12
N MET A 409 28.48 -8.18 17.89
CA MET A 409 27.55 -8.55 16.79
C MET A 409 28.27 -8.50 15.43
N ARG A 410 28.93 -7.38 15.12
CA ARG A 410 29.65 -7.19 13.84
C ARG A 410 30.79 -8.19 13.63
N THR A 411 31.54 -8.53 14.69
CA THR A 411 32.62 -9.52 14.61
C THR A 411 32.12 -10.96 14.47
N GLN A 412 30.96 -11.28 15.03
CA GLN A 412 30.34 -12.61 14.92
C GLN A 412 29.80 -12.88 13.51
N GLU A 413 29.21 -11.89 12.83
CA GLU A 413 28.79 -12.03 11.43
C GLU A 413 29.97 -12.22 10.47
N ASN A 414 31.06 -11.45 10.65
CA ASN A 414 32.27 -11.59 9.83
C ASN A 414 32.90 -12.98 9.95
N ARG A 415 32.83 -13.61 11.13
CA ARG A 415 33.28 -15.00 11.32
C ARG A 415 32.35 -16.02 10.67
N THR A 416 31.05 -15.74 10.58
CA THR A 416 30.07 -16.63 9.95
C THR A 416 30.18 -16.62 8.42
N HIS A 417 30.65 -15.53 7.83
CA HIS A 417 30.97 -15.43 6.39
C HIS A 417 32.40 -15.91 6.05
N ALA A 418 33.21 -16.25 7.05
CA ALA A 418 34.59 -16.67 6.89
C ALA A 418 34.78 -18.17 7.24
N VAL A 419 34.69 -19.01 6.19
CA VAL A 419 35.45 -20.29 5.98
C VAL A 419 34.78 -21.58 6.58
N PRO A 420 34.83 -22.76 5.89
CA PRO A 420 36.10 -23.47 5.63
C PRO A 420 36.49 -23.65 4.16
N ALA A 421 37.77 -23.41 3.90
CA ALA A 421 38.53 -23.82 2.73
C ALA A 421 38.81 -25.32 2.85
N MET A 422 38.73 -26.03 1.73
CA MET A 422 39.05 -27.46 1.66
C MET A 422 40.49 -27.75 2.12
N PRO A 423 40.74 -28.88 2.80
CA PRO A 423 42.09 -29.28 3.16
C PRO A 423 42.86 -29.77 1.93
N ALA A 424 44.16 -29.48 1.93
CA ALA A 424 45.14 -29.83 0.92
C ALA A 424 45.15 -31.32 0.56
N GLN A 425 45.08 -31.64 -0.74
CA GLN A 425 45.46 -32.97 -1.23
C GLN A 425 46.97 -33.06 -1.35
N ALA A 426 47.52 -34.01 -0.59
CA ALA A 426 48.89 -34.47 -0.72
C ALA A 426 49.09 -35.20 -2.06
N THR A 427 50.28 -34.96 -2.62
CA THR A 427 50.94 -35.64 -3.74
C THR A 427 50.79 -37.16 -3.75
N HIS A 428 50.49 -37.72 -4.93
CA HIS A 428 51.10 -38.99 -5.36
C HIS A 428 51.59 -38.87 -6.81
N SER A 429 52.91 -38.81 -6.92
CA SER A 429 53.70 -39.16 -8.09
C SER A 429 53.99 -40.67 -8.05
N HIS A 430 53.44 -41.44 -8.99
CA HIS A 430 54.14 -42.43 -9.82
C HIS A 430 53.21 -43.11 -10.82
#